data_AF-A0A966J3B1-F1
#
_entry.id   AF-A0A966J3B1-F1
#
_cell.length_a   1.000
_cell.length_b   1.000
_cell.length_c   1.000
_cell.angle_alpha   90.00
_cell.angle_beta   90.00
_cell.angle_gamma   90.00
#
_symmetry.space_group_name_H-M   'P 1'
#
loop_
_entity.id
_entity.type
_entity.pdbx_description
1 polymer ?
#
loop_
_entity_poly.entity_id
_entity_poly.type
_entity_poly.pdbx_seq_one_letter_code
_entity_poly.pdbx_strand_id
1 'polypeptide(L)'
;METQLRVDHQFVDATQSPNGQPGIIVRALLKISSTAPLNANRPPIGLSFVIDRSGSMSGDRIEAARVAAARAIERLHPDDVVSVVAFDDVIETVAGPDRRARHHNLVHTMLQLDTRGSTNLSGGWLRGREHMQHAQGLIGSLPGSSRRILLLTDGHANVGITEPSTLVELARTARTMGITTTTVGLGDGYDDALLRAMSDAGGGNAWYIERPDQSEDVMAEELGNLLSVCAQGLRVTLALDEAVTVVVTHSDWPASTTATGAFQFDLGDLYAAEPKPLLLELFVPVARVESLNADATPIATMSVAADVITASGGVEQQVSHVPVASPLEGPQHLEQEIERAVLLAHAAKAREAAAQLQRVGDAEAARNVMRAASEALRASPEFQSPAEGLALRRDAEEFDALAEQYAHGAFSELEAAPSQARRMNTR
;
A
#
# COMPACT_ATOMS: atom_id res chain seq x y z
N MET A 1 -5.64 18.38 -6.26
CA MET A 1 -6.00 17.37 -5.24
C MET A 1 -7.33 17.77 -4.62
N GLU A 2 -8.22 16.82 -4.41
CA GLU A 2 -9.52 17.00 -3.75
C GLU A 2 -9.57 16.16 -2.47
N THR A 3 -10.25 16.68 -1.44
CA THR A 3 -10.43 16.02 -0.15
C THR A 3 -11.91 15.95 0.18
N GLN A 4 -12.43 14.76 0.44
CA GLN A 4 -13.82 14.52 0.85
C GLN A 4 -13.83 13.89 2.24
N LEU A 5 -14.47 14.55 3.20
CA LEU A 5 -14.61 14.05 4.57
C LEU A 5 -16.05 13.59 4.80
N ARG A 6 -16.20 12.38 5.33
CA ARG A 6 -17.43 11.89 5.94
C ARG A 6 -17.21 11.71 7.43
N VAL A 7 -18.22 12.06 8.22
CA VAL A 7 -18.17 11.94 9.68
C VAL A 7 -19.48 11.34 10.15
N ASP A 8 -19.39 10.40 11.06
CA ASP A 8 -20.54 9.86 11.79
C ASP A 8 -20.19 9.69 13.28
N HIS A 9 -21.17 9.36 14.11
CA HIS A 9 -20.93 9.23 15.54
C HIS A 9 -21.81 8.18 16.22
N GLN A 10 -21.28 7.59 17.29
CA GLN A 10 -21.95 6.59 18.11
C GLN A 10 -21.66 6.83 19.59
N PHE A 11 -22.72 6.82 20.40
CA PHE A 11 -22.61 6.84 21.87
C PHE A 11 -22.07 5.51 22.38
N VAL A 12 -21.11 5.59 23.32
CA VAL A 12 -20.54 4.43 24.00
C VAL A 12 -20.58 4.61 25.51
N ASP A 13 -20.94 3.53 26.18
CA ASP A 13 -20.92 3.47 27.64
C ASP A 13 -19.49 3.24 28.16
N ALA A 14 -19.29 3.43 29.47
CA ALA A 14 -18.01 3.27 30.14
C ALA A 14 -17.33 1.89 29.93
N THR A 15 -18.09 0.84 29.65
CA THR A 15 -17.54 -0.50 29.40
C THR A 15 -16.98 -0.68 27.99
N GLN A 16 -17.37 0.18 27.06
CA GLN A 16 -16.98 0.13 25.65
C GLN A 16 -16.00 1.25 25.28
N SER A 17 -15.73 2.17 26.20
CA SER A 17 -14.85 3.29 25.96
C SER A 17 -13.39 2.97 26.30
N PRO A 18 -12.43 3.66 25.67
CA PRO A 18 -11.00 3.39 25.85
C PRO A 18 -10.48 3.74 27.25
N ASN A 19 -11.18 4.64 27.94
CA ASN A 19 -10.75 5.25 29.20
C ASN A 19 -11.72 4.96 30.37
N GLY A 20 -12.69 4.06 30.19
CA GLY A 20 -13.64 3.71 31.24
C GLY A 20 -14.66 4.79 31.56
N GLN A 21 -14.80 5.81 30.70
CA GLN A 21 -15.78 6.89 30.86
C GLN A 21 -16.79 6.89 29.70
N PRO A 22 -18.06 7.22 29.94
CA PRO A 22 -19.02 7.36 28.84
C PRO A 22 -18.58 8.49 27.89
N GLY A 23 -18.86 8.32 26.61
CA GLY A 23 -18.47 9.27 25.59
C GLY A 23 -19.08 8.96 24.24
N ILE A 24 -18.53 9.59 23.22
CA ILE A 24 -18.96 9.45 21.85
C ILE A 24 -17.75 9.04 21.02
N ILE A 25 -17.89 7.95 20.27
CA ILE A 25 -16.95 7.61 19.20
C ILE A 25 -17.41 8.35 17.95
N VAL A 26 -16.53 9.18 17.42
CA VAL A 26 -16.70 9.86 16.14
C VAL A 26 -15.81 9.15 15.13
N ARG A 27 -16.38 8.66 14.04
CA ARG A 27 -15.61 8.06 12.96
C ARG A 27 -15.47 9.07 11.83
N ALA A 28 -14.23 9.30 11.41
CA ALA A 28 -13.89 10.24 10.36
C ALA A 28 -13.23 9.48 9.21
N LEU A 29 -13.90 9.46 8.05
CA LEU A 29 -13.37 8.91 6.81
C LEU A 29 -12.97 10.06 5.89
N LEU A 30 -11.67 10.29 5.78
CA LEU A 30 -11.11 11.24 4.82
C LEU A 30 -10.69 10.49 3.55
N LYS A 31 -11.26 10.83 2.40
CA LYS A 31 -10.83 10.37 1.08
C LYS A 31 -10.08 11.49 0.36
N ILE A 32 -8.88 11.17 -0.12
CA ILE A 32 -8.06 12.10 -0.89
C ILE A 32 -7.93 11.57 -2.30
N SER A 33 -8.37 12.34 -3.28
CA SER A 33 -8.40 11.95 -4.69
C SER A 33 -7.76 13.00 -5.59
N SER A 34 -7.41 12.57 -6.80
CA SER A 34 -7.00 13.49 -7.85
C SER A 34 -8.19 13.89 -8.71
N THR A 35 -8.23 15.16 -9.11
CA THR A 35 -9.12 15.69 -10.15
C THR A 35 -8.37 15.95 -11.46
N ALA A 36 -7.05 15.71 -11.48
CA ALA A 36 -6.24 15.94 -12.65
C ALA A 36 -6.45 14.81 -13.68
N PRO A 37 -6.68 15.13 -14.96
CA PRO A 37 -6.68 14.12 -16.00
C PRO A 37 -5.30 13.47 -16.09
N LEU A 38 -5.25 12.20 -16.54
CA LEU A 38 -4.00 11.52 -16.90
C LEU A 38 -3.27 12.37 -17.95
N ASN A 39 -2.24 13.11 -17.51
CA ASN A 39 -1.55 14.07 -18.36
C ASN A 39 -0.46 13.38 -19.19
N ALA A 40 -0.46 13.64 -20.49
CA ALA A 40 0.64 13.25 -21.38
C ALA A 40 1.96 13.98 -21.05
N ASN A 41 1.89 15.16 -20.41
CA ASN A 41 3.04 15.92 -19.91
C ASN A 41 3.26 15.65 -18.42
N ARG A 42 3.59 14.40 -18.06
CA ARG A 42 4.05 14.09 -16.71
C ARG A 42 5.56 14.36 -16.57
N PRO A 43 6.05 14.63 -15.35
CA PRO A 43 7.47 14.62 -15.08
C PRO A 43 8.13 13.27 -15.46
N PRO A 44 9.38 13.29 -15.93
CA PRO A 44 10.13 12.06 -16.19
C PRO A 44 10.33 11.26 -14.90
N ILE A 45 10.29 9.93 -15.03
CA ILE A 45 10.47 9.00 -13.89
C ILE A 45 11.80 8.28 -13.99
N GLY A 46 12.26 7.75 -12.85
CA GLY A 46 13.36 6.80 -12.76
C GLY A 46 12.84 5.43 -12.38
N LEU A 47 13.20 4.41 -13.15
CA LEU A 47 12.81 3.03 -12.88
C LEU A 47 14.04 2.12 -12.88
N SER A 48 14.24 1.38 -11.80
CA SER A 48 15.25 0.32 -11.73
C SER A 48 14.56 -1.04 -11.66
N PHE A 49 14.75 -1.86 -12.69
CA PHE A 49 14.36 -3.27 -12.65
C PHE A 49 15.47 -4.04 -11.97
N VAL A 50 15.16 -4.64 -10.83
CA VAL A 50 16.07 -5.51 -10.07
C VAL A 50 15.51 -6.90 -10.16
N ILE A 51 16.11 -7.72 -11.02
CA ILE A 51 15.59 -9.01 -11.44
C ILE A 51 16.44 -10.11 -10.81
N ASP A 52 15.78 -10.95 -10.02
CA ASP A 52 16.34 -12.19 -9.53
C ASP A 52 16.49 -13.18 -10.69
N ARG A 53 17.68 -13.73 -10.85
CA ARG A 53 17.97 -14.80 -11.79
C ARG A 53 18.59 -16.01 -11.09
N SER A 54 18.35 -16.18 -9.79
CA SER A 54 18.78 -17.36 -9.05
C SER A 54 18.21 -18.66 -9.65
N GLY A 55 18.79 -19.80 -9.31
CA GLY A 55 18.34 -21.09 -9.84
C GLY A 55 16.86 -21.41 -9.60
N SER A 56 16.27 -20.91 -8.50
CA SER A 56 14.86 -21.10 -8.16
C SER A 56 13.91 -20.31 -9.07
N MET A 57 14.41 -19.32 -9.81
CA MET A 57 13.66 -18.57 -10.82
C MET A 57 13.50 -19.32 -12.14
N SER A 58 14.02 -20.55 -12.28
CA SER A 58 13.97 -21.29 -13.54
C SER A 58 12.53 -21.54 -14.05
N GLY A 59 12.40 -21.74 -15.36
CA GLY A 59 11.11 -21.99 -16.00
C GLY A 59 10.23 -20.73 -16.05
N ASP A 60 8.96 -20.88 -15.70
CA ASP A 60 7.95 -19.84 -15.87
C ASP A 60 8.22 -18.56 -15.06
N ARG A 61 8.94 -18.64 -13.93
CA ARG A 61 9.22 -17.48 -13.07
C ARG A 61 10.12 -16.45 -13.75
N ILE A 62 11.24 -16.89 -14.33
CA ILE A 62 12.14 -15.98 -15.05
C ILE A 62 11.48 -15.48 -16.34
N GLU A 63 10.69 -16.31 -17.03
CA GLU A 63 9.96 -15.85 -18.22
C GLU A 63 8.95 -14.75 -17.84
N ALA A 64 8.18 -14.95 -16.77
CA ALA A 64 7.30 -13.94 -16.21
C ALA A 64 8.06 -12.65 -15.85
N ALA A 65 9.21 -12.74 -15.17
CA ALA A 65 10.03 -11.58 -14.83
C ALA A 65 10.50 -10.80 -16.07
N ARG A 66 11.01 -11.52 -17.08
CA ARG A 66 11.51 -10.92 -18.33
C ARG A 66 10.38 -10.26 -19.11
N VAL A 67 9.23 -10.93 -19.24
CA VAL A 67 8.05 -10.39 -19.95
C VAL A 67 7.51 -9.16 -19.22
N ALA A 68 7.33 -9.24 -17.90
CA ALA A 68 6.89 -8.11 -17.07
C ALA A 68 7.79 -6.90 -17.29
N ALA A 69 9.10 -7.08 -17.12
CA ALA A 69 10.05 -5.98 -17.22
C ALA A 69 10.21 -5.45 -18.65
N ALA A 70 10.14 -6.30 -19.69
CA ALA A 70 10.16 -5.88 -21.08
C ALA A 70 8.93 -5.02 -21.43
N ARG A 71 7.72 -5.49 -21.09
CA ARG A 71 6.47 -4.75 -21.29
C ARG A 71 6.46 -3.42 -20.56
N ALA A 72 7.08 -3.39 -19.39
CA ALA A 72 7.20 -2.16 -18.64
C ALA A 72 7.99 -1.09 -19.39
N ILE A 73 9.14 -1.49 -19.92
CA ILE A 73 10.07 -0.62 -20.64
C ILE A 73 9.45 -0.09 -21.94
N GLU A 74 8.60 -0.87 -22.60
CA GLU A 74 7.88 -0.46 -23.81
C GLU A 74 6.87 0.66 -23.56
N ARG A 75 6.40 0.83 -22.31
CA ARG A 75 5.41 1.86 -21.93
C ARG A 75 6.05 3.16 -21.39
N LEU A 76 7.37 3.19 -21.23
CA LEU A 76 8.09 4.36 -20.73
C LEU A 76 8.19 5.45 -21.80
N HIS A 77 8.20 6.71 -21.35
CA HIS A 77 8.44 7.87 -22.20
C HIS A 77 9.95 7.96 -22.52
N PRO A 78 10.36 8.47 -23.70
CA PRO A 78 11.77 8.66 -24.05
C PRO A 78 12.61 9.55 -23.12
N ASP A 79 11.99 10.23 -22.17
CA ASP A 79 12.67 11.07 -21.17
C ASP A 79 12.84 10.37 -19.81
N ASP A 80 12.25 9.18 -19.65
CA ASP A 80 12.38 8.39 -18.42
C ASP A 80 13.75 7.72 -18.34
N VAL A 81 14.27 7.62 -17.13
CA VAL A 81 15.52 6.92 -16.87
C VAL A 81 15.23 5.48 -16.48
N VAL A 82 15.79 4.54 -17.22
CA VAL A 82 15.69 3.11 -16.91
C VAL A 82 17.06 2.54 -16.58
N SER A 83 17.10 1.60 -15.63
CA SER A 83 18.25 0.73 -15.37
C SER A 83 17.80 -0.69 -15.11
N VAL A 84 18.68 -1.65 -15.38
CA VAL A 84 18.42 -3.08 -15.17
C VAL A 84 19.59 -3.68 -14.41
N VAL A 85 19.27 -4.30 -13.29
CA VAL A 85 20.17 -5.08 -12.44
C VAL A 85 19.66 -6.51 -12.46
N ALA A 86 20.51 -7.46 -12.85
CA ALA A 86 20.25 -8.88 -12.66
C ALA A 86 21.09 -9.37 -11.48
N PHE A 87 20.52 -10.18 -10.61
CA PHE A 87 21.26 -10.70 -9.46
C PHE A 87 21.05 -12.19 -9.25
N ASP A 88 22.14 -12.84 -8.89
CA ASP A 88 22.20 -14.18 -8.30
C ASP A 88 23.10 -14.07 -7.05
N ASP A 89 24.15 -14.89 -6.90
CA ASP A 89 25.23 -14.63 -5.95
C ASP A 89 26.14 -13.45 -6.37
N VAL A 90 26.09 -13.10 -7.66
CA VAL A 90 26.77 -11.98 -8.31
C VAL A 90 25.75 -10.93 -8.75
N ILE A 91 26.09 -9.67 -8.51
CA ILE A 91 25.27 -8.52 -8.93
C ILE A 91 25.78 -7.99 -10.26
N GLU A 92 24.93 -8.01 -11.29
CA GLU A 92 25.26 -7.56 -12.63
C GLU A 92 24.40 -6.36 -13.05
N THR A 93 25.07 -5.27 -13.43
CA THR A 93 24.41 -4.15 -14.11
C THR A 93 24.27 -4.46 -15.59
N VAL A 94 23.11 -5.01 -15.97
CA VAL A 94 22.75 -5.30 -17.37
C VAL A 94 22.62 -4.00 -18.17
N ALA A 95 22.04 -2.98 -17.54
CA ALA A 95 22.00 -1.62 -18.06
C ALA A 95 22.08 -0.60 -16.93
N GLY A 96 23.04 0.33 -17.04
CA GLY A 96 23.10 1.49 -16.15
C GLY A 96 21.94 2.46 -16.37
N PRO A 97 21.72 3.41 -15.46
CA PRO A 97 20.66 4.40 -15.59
C PRO A 97 20.90 5.29 -16.81
N ASP A 98 19.98 5.24 -17.77
CA ASP A 98 20.02 6.06 -18.99
C ASP A 98 18.60 6.47 -19.42
N ARG A 99 18.46 7.70 -19.92
CA ARG A 99 17.22 8.22 -20.55
C ARG A 99 16.94 7.58 -21.92
N ARG A 100 18.00 7.10 -22.58
CA ARG A 100 17.97 6.62 -23.97
C ARG A 100 18.48 5.19 -24.09
N ALA A 101 18.34 4.38 -23.04
CA ALA A 101 18.59 2.95 -23.14
C ALA A 101 17.69 2.45 -24.28
N ARG A 102 18.25 2.24 -25.47
CA ARG A 102 17.48 1.99 -26.70
C ARG A 102 16.51 0.85 -26.40
N HIS A 103 15.24 1.17 -26.19
CA HIS A 103 14.28 0.28 -25.53
C HIS A 103 14.31 -1.12 -26.17
N HIS A 104 14.49 -1.17 -27.49
CA HIS A 104 14.63 -2.41 -28.25
C HIS A 104 15.85 -3.28 -27.89
N ASN A 105 17.04 -2.68 -27.76
CA ASN A 105 18.26 -3.43 -27.39
C ASN A 105 18.20 -3.89 -25.93
N LEU A 106 17.61 -3.07 -25.04
CA LEU A 106 17.47 -3.42 -23.63
C LEU A 106 16.49 -4.56 -23.43
N VAL A 107 15.32 -4.50 -24.07
CA VAL A 107 14.33 -5.58 -24.09
C VAL A 107 14.96 -6.88 -24.60
N HIS A 108 15.72 -6.83 -25.70
CA HIS A 108 16.41 -8.00 -26.22
C HIS A 108 17.40 -8.58 -25.20
N THR A 109 18.24 -7.75 -24.56
CA THR A 109 19.18 -8.21 -23.53
C THR A 109 18.47 -8.84 -22.34
N MET A 110 17.34 -8.29 -21.90
CA MET A 110 16.56 -8.84 -20.79
C MET A 110 15.95 -10.19 -21.11
N LEU A 111 15.45 -10.38 -22.34
CA LEU A 111 14.92 -11.66 -22.79
C LEU A 111 15.97 -12.79 -22.83
N GLN A 112 17.26 -12.46 -22.71
CA GLN A 112 18.38 -13.42 -22.69
C GLN A 112 18.91 -13.71 -21.27
N LEU A 113 18.24 -13.26 -20.21
CA LEU A 113 18.72 -13.41 -18.83
C LEU A 113 18.55 -14.84 -18.30
N ASP A 114 19.58 -15.68 -18.41
CA ASP A 114 19.55 -17.04 -17.88
C ASP A 114 19.60 -17.11 -16.35
N THR A 115 18.97 -18.16 -15.79
CA THR A 115 18.97 -18.43 -14.35
C THR A 115 20.21 -19.19 -13.92
N ARG A 116 20.83 -18.79 -12.80
CA ARG A 116 21.99 -19.45 -12.21
C ARG A 116 22.18 -19.03 -10.74
N GLY A 117 22.95 -19.80 -9.99
CA GLY A 117 23.50 -19.35 -8.70
C GLY A 117 22.48 -19.24 -7.56
N SER A 118 22.92 -18.61 -6.48
CA SER A 118 22.14 -18.33 -5.26
C SER A 118 21.46 -16.96 -5.34
N THR A 119 20.91 -16.45 -4.22
CA THR A 119 20.09 -15.24 -4.21
C THR A 119 20.68 -14.17 -3.29
N ASN A 120 21.34 -13.16 -3.86
CA ASN A 120 21.84 -11.97 -3.16
C ASN A 120 20.88 -10.78 -3.34
N LEU A 121 19.67 -10.91 -2.78
CA LEU A 121 18.61 -9.92 -2.87
C LEU A 121 19.08 -8.53 -2.40
N SER A 122 19.79 -8.50 -1.26
CA SER A 122 20.31 -7.25 -0.70
C SER A 122 21.26 -6.51 -1.66
N GLY A 123 22.19 -7.23 -2.31
CA GLY A 123 23.14 -6.65 -3.23
C GLY A 123 22.47 -6.13 -4.51
N GLY A 124 21.51 -6.90 -5.04
CA GLY A 124 20.75 -6.50 -6.23
C GLY A 124 19.94 -5.24 -5.95
N TRP A 125 19.20 -5.23 -4.83
CA TRP A 125 18.38 -4.09 -4.42
C TRP A 125 19.23 -2.84 -4.13
N LEU A 126 20.37 -2.99 -3.43
CA LEU A 126 21.28 -1.89 -3.14
C LEU A 126 21.87 -1.27 -4.43
N ARG A 127 22.18 -2.10 -5.43
CA ARG A 127 22.62 -1.60 -6.75
C ARG A 127 21.51 -0.86 -7.47
N GLY A 128 20.28 -1.36 -7.42
CA GLY A 128 19.12 -0.65 -7.98
C GLY A 128 18.90 0.72 -7.32
N ARG A 129 19.05 0.79 -5.99
CA ARG A 129 19.02 2.06 -5.24
C ARG A 129 20.12 3.02 -5.69
N GLU A 130 21.35 2.54 -5.86
CA GLU A 130 22.47 3.35 -6.37
C GLU A 130 22.15 3.91 -7.76
N HIS A 131 21.60 3.09 -8.66
CA HIS A 131 21.17 3.57 -9.98
C HIS A 131 20.09 4.65 -9.88
N MET A 132 19.13 4.52 -8.95
CA MET A 132 18.11 5.55 -8.72
C MET A 132 18.68 6.82 -8.08
N GLN A 133 19.73 6.72 -7.27
CA GLN A 133 20.45 7.91 -6.81
C GLN A 133 21.12 8.63 -7.99
N HIS A 134 21.79 7.91 -8.89
CA HIS A 134 22.36 8.49 -10.12
C HIS A 134 21.29 9.05 -11.07
N ALA A 135 20.15 8.36 -11.18
CA ALA A 135 19.02 8.80 -12.01
C ALA A 135 18.51 10.18 -11.59
N GLN A 136 18.66 10.60 -10.33
CA GLN A 136 18.26 11.93 -9.89
C GLN A 136 19.01 13.04 -10.64
N GLY A 137 20.30 12.86 -10.92
CA GLY A 137 21.08 13.80 -11.73
C GLY A 137 20.68 13.78 -13.21
N LEU A 138 20.20 12.63 -13.69
CA LEU A 138 19.75 12.47 -15.06
C LEU A 138 18.37 13.03 -15.28
N ILE A 139 17.39 12.77 -14.42
CA ILE A 139 16.01 13.27 -14.52
C ILE A 139 15.97 14.77 -14.22
N GLY A 140 16.90 15.24 -13.39
CA GLY A 140 16.96 16.60 -12.87
C GLY A 140 16.17 16.73 -11.56
N SER A 141 16.36 17.83 -10.84
CA SER A 141 15.57 18.16 -9.64
C SER A 141 14.18 18.68 -10.01
N LEU A 142 13.61 18.21 -11.12
CA LEU A 142 12.27 18.58 -11.55
C LEU A 142 11.28 18.09 -10.49
N PRO A 143 10.56 19.00 -9.84
CA PRO A 143 9.52 18.61 -8.90
C PRO A 143 8.53 17.64 -9.58
N GLY A 144 8.07 16.61 -8.86
CA GLY A 144 7.11 15.64 -9.41
C GLY A 144 7.75 14.43 -10.06
N SER A 145 9.07 14.43 -10.23
CA SER A 145 9.82 13.27 -10.70
C SER A 145 9.87 12.19 -9.64
N SER A 146 9.44 10.97 -9.95
CA SER A 146 9.48 9.83 -9.02
C SER A 146 10.60 8.87 -9.39
N ARG A 147 11.20 8.22 -8.39
CA ARG A 147 12.15 7.14 -8.59
C ARG A 147 11.67 5.88 -7.90
N ARG A 148 11.67 4.76 -8.61
CA ARG A 148 11.16 3.49 -8.10
C ARG A 148 12.09 2.34 -8.45
N ILE A 149 12.23 1.43 -7.51
CA ILE A 149 12.81 0.11 -7.70
C ILE A 149 11.65 -0.88 -7.86
N LEU A 150 11.66 -1.65 -8.95
CA LEU A 150 10.83 -2.82 -9.13
C LEU A 150 11.69 -4.04 -8.84
N LEU A 151 11.46 -4.69 -7.70
CA LEU A 151 12.16 -5.91 -7.29
C LEU A 151 11.33 -7.13 -7.72
N LEU A 152 11.85 -7.92 -8.66
CA LEU A 152 11.21 -9.13 -9.19
C LEU A 152 11.99 -10.34 -8.68
N THR A 153 11.41 -11.14 -7.79
CA THR A 153 12.11 -12.22 -7.08
C THR A 153 11.12 -13.23 -6.50
N ASP A 154 11.61 -14.43 -6.17
CA ASP A 154 10.91 -15.37 -5.29
C ASP A 154 11.28 -15.18 -3.80
N GLY A 155 12.03 -14.13 -3.45
CA GLY A 155 12.16 -13.63 -2.07
C GLY A 155 13.16 -14.35 -1.17
N HIS A 156 13.80 -15.44 -1.61
CA HIS A 156 14.68 -16.22 -0.74
C HIS A 156 16.08 -15.60 -0.60
N ALA A 157 16.25 -14.59 0.27
CA ALA A 157 17.55 -13.98 0.52
C ALA A 157 18.54 -14.98 1.18
N ASN A 158 19.52 -15.46 0.42
CA ASN A 158 20.47 -16.50 0.85
C ASN A 158 21.91 -15.99 0.99
N VAL A 159 22.23 -14.86 0.35
CA VAL A 159 23.58 -14.28 0.30
C VAL A 159 23.51 -12.78 0.62
N GLY A 160 24.53 -12.26 1.31
CA GLY A 160 24.60 -10.85 1.72
C GLY A 160 23.81 -10.61 3.01
N ILE A 161 22.97 -9.58 3.02
CA ILE A 161 22.05 -9.31 4.12
C ILE A 161 20.80 -10.17 3.90
N THR A 162 20.58 -11.14 4.78
CA THR A 162 19.45 -12.08 4.72
C THR A 162 18.40 -11.81 5.79
N GLU A 163 18.74 -11.00 6.80
CA GLU A 163 17.86 -10.66 7.91
C GLU A 163 16.70 -9.75 7.45
N PRO A 164 15.42 -10.21 7.52
CA PRO A 164 14.28 -9.47 6.99
C PRO A 164 14.14 -8.06 7.56
N SER A 165 14.34 -7.91 8.87
CA SER A 165 14.25 -6.61 9.55
C SER A 165 15.24 -5.58 8.99
N THR A 166 16.44 -6.02 8.57
CA THR A 166 17.45 -5.15 7.98
C THR A 166 17.08 -4.76 6.56
N LEU A 167 16.55 -5.69 5.76
CA LEU A 167 16.08 -5.42 4.39
C LEU A 167 14.92 -4.41 4.37
N VAL A 168 13.98 -4.55 5.31
CA VAL A 168 12.87 -3.60 5.51
C VAL A 168 13.39 -2.21 5.85
N GLU A 169 14.41 -2.11 6.72
CA GLU A 169 14.99 -0.82 7.10
C GLU A 169 15.77 -0.15 5.95
N LEU A 170 16.43 -0.94 5.08
CA LEU A 170 17.03 -0.42 3.86
C LEU A 170 15.97 0.21 2.95
N ALA A 171 14.83 -0.45 2.74
CA ALA A 171 13.72 0.07 1.95
C ALA A 171 13.12 1.35 2.59
N ARG A 172 12.92 1.36 3.91
CA ARG A 172 12.49 2.55 4.67
C ARG A 172 13.43 3.73 4.47
N THR A 173 14.74 3.47 4.54
CA THR A 173 15.77 4.49 4.36
C THR A 173 15.80 5.03 2.93
N ALA A 174 15.62 4.19 1.91
CA ALA A 174 15.52 4.66 0.52
C ALA A 174 14.28 5.53 0.29
N ARG A 175 13.16 5.24 0.97
CA ARG A 175 11.94 6.05 0.89
C ARG A 175 12.19 7.49 1.36
N THR A 176 12.97 7.70 2.43
CA THR A 176 13.33 9.06 2.90
C THR A 176 14.19 9.82 1.89
N MET A 177 14.87 9.09 0.99
CA MET A 177 15.62 9.67 -0.13
C MET A 177 14.74 9.91 -1.37
N GLY A 178 13.42 9.66 -1.31
CA GLY A 178 12.50 9.77 -2.45
C GLY A 178 12.64 8.63 -3.47
N ILE A 179 13.12 7.46 -3.03
CA ILE A 179 13.19 6.24 -3.85
C ILE A 179 12.22 5.22 -3.26
N THR A 180 11.18 4.89 -4.02
CA THR A 180 10.17 3.91 -3.60
C THR A 180 10.53 2.49 -4.03
N THR A 181 10.03 1.48 -3.32
CA THR A 181 10.23 0.05 -3.67
C THR A 181 8.89 -0.64 -3.85
N THR A 182 8.64 -1.16 -5.05
CA THR A 182 7.58 -2.13 -5.32
C THR A 182 8.22 -3.52 -5.44
N THR A 183 7.58 -4.52 -4.85
CA THR A 183 8.01 -5.92 -4.92
C THR A 183 7.05 -6.74 -5.78
N VAL A 184 7.60 -7.68 -6.53
CA VAL A 184 6.85 -8.59 -7.39
C VAL A 184 7.32 -10.01 -7.07
N GLY A 185 6.48 -10.75 -6.34
CA GLY A 185 6.68 -12.16 -6.01
C GLY A 185 6.33 -13.04 -7.21
N LEU A 186 7.21 -13.98 -7.55
CA LEU A 186 7.09 -14.81 -8.75
C LEU A 186 7.02 -16.31 -8.42
N GLY A 187 5.91 -16.93 -8.84
CA GLY A 187 5.64 -18.36 -8.66
C GLY A 187 5.52 -18.81 -7.19
N ASP A 188 5.35 -20.12 -7.01
CA ASP A 188 5.02 -20.67 -5.69
C ASP A 188 6.16 -20.60 -4.67
N GLY A 189 5.79 -20.42 -3.40
CA GLY A 189 6.71 -20.50 -2.27
C GLY A 189 7.58 -19.27 -2.07
N TYR A 190 7.25 -18.13 -2.69
CA TYR A 190 7.99 -16.89 -2.47
C TYR A 190 7.86 -16.37 -1.02
N ASP A 191 8.86 -15.63 -0.54
CA ASP A 191 8.79 -14.99 0.78
C ASP A 191 7.84 -13.77 0.78
N ASP A 192 6.54 -14.05 0.85
CA ASP A 192 5.47 -13.06 0.88
C ASP A 192 5.60 -12.07 2.03
N ALA A 193 6.01 -12.56 3.21
CA ALA A 193 6.15 -11.74 4.40
C ALA A 193 7.24 -10.68 4.21
N LEU A 194 8.41 -11.09 3.69
CA LEU A 194 9.52 -10.19 3.40
C LEU A 194 9.13 -9.19 2.31
N LEU A 195 8.59 -9.66 1.18
CA LEU A 195 8.30 -8.79 0.03
C LEU A 195 7.22 -7.74 0.34
N ARG A 196 6.18 -8.11 1.10
CA ARG A 196 5.18 -7.15 1.59
C ARG A 196 5.82 -6.12 2.51
N ALA A 197 6.53 -6.57 3.55
CA ALA A 197 7.15 -5.68 4.53
C ALA A 197 8.14 -4.69 3.88
N MET A 198 8.93 -5.15 2.89
CA MET A 198 9.83 -4.28 2.13
C MET A 198 9.07 -3.25 1.29
N SER A 199 8.01 -3.65 0.58
CA SER A 199 7.20 -2.71 -0.21
C SER A 199 6.51 -1.68 0.67
N ASP A 200 6.05 -2.09 1.85
CA ASP A 200 5.35 -1.21 2.78
C ASP A 200 6.29 -0.18 3.38
N ALA A 201 7.42 -0.63 3.90
CA ALA A 201 8.47 0.27 4.37
C ALA A 201 9.01 1.17 3.23
N GLY A 202 9.17 0.60 2.04
CA GLY A 202 9.66 1.26 0.84
C GLY A 202 8.66 2.20 0.14
N GLY A 203 7.41 2.28 0.59
CA GLY A 203 6.46 3.22 0.02
C GLY A 203 5.85 2.81 -1.34
N GLY A 204 6.01 1.55 -1.77
CA GLY A 204 5.45 1.03 -3.03
C GLY A 204 4.38 -0.03 -2.82
N ASN A 205 4.17 -0.86 -3.85
CA ASN A 205 3.17 -1.92 -3.89
C ASN A 205 3.82 -3.30 -3.78
N ALA A 206 3.06 -4.32 -3.39
CA ALA A 206 3.46 -5.71 -3.49
C ALA A 206 2.52 -6.45 -4.44
N TRP A 207 3.07 -7.15 -5.43
CA TRP A 207 2.33 -7.87 -6.47
C TRP A 207 2.72 -9.33 -6.54
N TYR A 208 1.75 -10.22 -6.74
CA TYR A 208 2.00 -11.63 -7.01
C TYR A 208 1.74 -11.97 -8.48
N ILE A 209 2.67 -12.66 -9.11
CA ILE A 209 2.54 -13.23 -10.46
C ILE A 209 2.84 -14.72 -10.36
N GLU A 210 1.83 -15.55 -10.59
CA GLU A 210 1.96 -17.00 -10.63
C GLU A 210 2.53 -17.45 -11.98
N ARG A 211 2.02 -16.87 -13.07
CA ARG A 211 2.30 -17.30 -14.44
C ARG A 211 2.68 -16.12 -15.36
N PRO A 212 3.46 -16.37 -16.42
CA PRO A 212 3.89 -15.33 -17.36
C PRO A 212 2.75 -14.56 -18.04
N ASP A 213 1.60 -15.21 -18.26
CA ASP A 213 0.44 -14.58 -18.91
C ASP A 213 -0.22 -13.51 -18.02
N GLN A 214 -0.04 -13.57 -16.70
CA GLN A 214 -0.53 -12.56 -15.76
C GLN A 214 0.40 -11.34 -15.66
N SER A 215 1.65 -11.46 -16.13
CA SER A 215 2.67 -10.41 -15.99
C SER A 215 2.30 -9.10 -16.67
N GLU A 216 1.57 -9.17 -17.78
CA GLU A 216 1.17 -7.99 -18.54
C GLU A 216 0.19 -7.11 -17.76
N ASP A 217 -0.85 -7.70 -17.18
CA ASP A 217 -1.88 -6.98 -16.44
C ASP A 217 -1.32 -6.35 -15.15
N VAL A 218 -0.51 -7.11 -14.40
CA VAL A 218 0.15 -6.59 -13.17
C VAL A 218 1.04 -5.41 -13.49
N MET A 219 1.86 -5.53 -14.53
CA MET A 219 2.78 -4.47 -14.89
C MET A 219 2.05 -3.27 -15.50
N ALA A 220 0.96 -3.52 -16.23
CA ALA A 220 0.08 -2.48 -16.73
C ALA A 220 -0.53 -1.65 -15.61
N GLU A 221 -0.97 -2.30 -14.54
CA GLU A 221 -1.54 -1.65 -13.37
C GLU A 221 -0.48 -0.90 -12.56
N GLU A 222 0.66 -1.52 -12.25
CA GLU A 222 1.76 -0.86 -11.53
C GLU A 222 2.29 0.38 -12.27
N LEU A 223 2.48 0.28 -13.59
CA LEU A 223 2.89 1.43 -14.39
C LEU A 223 1.75 2.41 -14.58
N GLY A 224 0.50 1.96 -14.70
CA GLY A 224 -0.65 2.85 -14.70
C GLY A 224 -0.65 3.73 -13.45
N ASN A 225 -0.41 3.14 -12.28
CA ASN A 225 -0.28 3.86 -11.02
C ASN A 225 0.95 4.78 -11.06
N LEU A 226 2.14 4.25 -11.33
CA LEU A 226 3.37 5.04 -11.31
C LEU A 226 3.38 6.19 -12.34
N LEU A 227 2.78 6.01 -13.51
CA LEU A 227 2.69 7.02 -14.56
C LEU A 227 1.54 8.01 -14.33
N SER A 228 0.64 7.73 -13.37
CA SER A 228 -0.51 8.57 -13.04
C SER A 228 -0.33 9.34 -11.72
N VAL A 229 0.89 9.42 -11.18
CA VAL A 229 1.18 10.23 -9.99
C VAL A 229 0.71 11.66 -10.26
N CYS A 230 -0.17 12.14 -9.39
CA CYS A 230 -0.76 13.47 -9.41
C CYS A 230 -0.26 14.34 -8.25
N ALA A 231 0.17 13.72 -7.15
CA ALA A 231 0.83 14.42 -6.05
C ALA A 231 1.86 13.52 -5.38
N GLN A 232 2.94 14.10 -4.87
CA GLN A 232 3.99 13.39 -4.16
C GLN A 232 3.97 13.73 -2.68
N GLY A 233 4.40 12.77 -1.85
CA GLY A 233 4.62 13.02 -0.42
C GLY A 233 3.37 13.48 0.34
N LEU A 234 2.22 12.90 0.02
CA LEU A 234 0.95 13.16 0.70
C LEU A 234 1.08 12.85 2.19
N ARG A 235 0.79 13.86 3.00
CA ARG A 235 0.81 13.80 4.45
C ARG A 235 -0.49 14.35 5.01
N VAL A 236 -0.97 13.73 6.07
CA VAL A 236 -2.13 14.20 6.81
C VAL A 236 -1.72 14.45 8.25
N THR A 237 -1.85 15.69 8.70
CA THR A 237 -1.60 16.07 10.09
C THR A 237 -2.92 16.31 10.81
N LEU A 238 -3.20 15.51 11.83
CA LEU A 238 -4.38 15.60 12.69
C LEU A 238 -4.02 16.34 13.99
N ALA A 239 -4.58 17.53 14.15
CA ALA A 239 -4.58 18.26 15.40
C ALA A 239 -5.93 18.04 16.11
N LEU A 240 -5.89 17.42 17.29
CA LEU A 240 -7.08 17.13 18.08
C LEU A 240 -7.55 18.36 18.86
N ASP A 241 -8.86 18.48 19.04
CA ASP A 241 -9.43 19.43 20.00
C ASP A 241 -9.19 18.97 21.46
N GLU A 242 -9.46 19.84 22.42
CA GLU A 242 -9.22 19.58 23.83
C GLU A 242 -10.02 18.36 24.32
N ALA A 243 -9.35 17.48 25.06
CA ALA A 243 -9.89 16.23 25.61
C ALA A 243 -10.34 15.17 24.58
N VAL A 244 -10.12 15.39 23.28
CA VAL A 244 -10.33 14.38 22.24
C VAL A 244 -9.13 13.44 22.16
N THR A 245 -9.36 12.14 21.95
CA THR A 245 -8.30 11.14 21.81
C THR A 245 -8.52 10.28 20.57
N VAL A 246 -7.44 9.80 19.95
CA VAL A 246 -7.52 8.79 18.87
C VAL A 246 -7.65 7.40 19.52
N VAL A 247 -8.67 6.65 19.13
CA VAL A 247 -8.93 5.29 19.63
C VAL A 247 -8.37 4.26 18.68
N VAL A 248 -8.70 4.38 17.40
CA VAL A 248 -8.32 3.41 16.38
C VAL A 248 -7.88 4.14 15.12
N THR A 249 -6.73 3.75 14.60
CA THR A 249 -6.33 4.00 13.22
C THR A 249 -6.64 2.73 12.43
N HIS A 250 -7.58 2.82 11.49
CA HIS A 250 -7.97 1.67 10.67
C HIS A 250 -7.08 1.45 9.46
N SER A 251 -6.28 2.46 9.11
CA SER A 251 -5.33 2.42 8.02
C SER A 251 -3.92 2.13 8.53
N ASP A 252 -3.16 1.30 7.82
CA ASP A 252 -1.76 0.94 8.14
C ASP A 252 -0.74 1.98 7.62
N TRP A 253 -1.19 3.22 7.46
CA TRP A 253 -0.30 4.32 7.07
C TRP A 253 0.73 4.57 8.18
N PRO A 254 2.03 4.71 7.85
CA PRO A 254 3.04 5.10 8.84
C PRO A 254 2.61 6.36 9.56
N ALA A 255 2.59 6.31 10.90
CA ALA A 255 2.19 7.41 11.75
C ALA A 255 3.32 7.83 12.68
N SER A 256 3.44 9.14 12.91
CA SER A 256 4.38 9.73 13.87
C SER A 256 3.73 10.89 14.61
N THR A 257 4.33 11.33 15.71
CA THR A 257 3.87 12.52 16.44
C THR A 257 4.79 13.70 16.14
N THR A 258 4.21 14.85 15.80
CA THR A 258 4.96 16.09 15.54
C THR A 258 5.46 16.71 16.85
N ALA A 259 6.39 17.66 16.75
CA ALA A 259 6.86 18.43 17.91
C ALA A 259 5.75 19.22 18.63
N THR A 260 4.64 19.50 17.95
CA THR A 260 3.47 20.18 18.50
C THR A 260 2.45 19.22 19.12
N GLY A 261 2.72 17.91 19.14
CA GLY A 261 1.81 16.89 19.66
C GLY A 261 0.71 16.45 18.68
N ALA A 262 0.76 16.89 17.42
CA ALA A 262 -0.20 16.46 16.39
C ALA A 262 0.20 15.08 15.83
N PHE A 263 -0.78 14.30 15.37
CA PHE A 263 -0.51 13.02 14.70
C PHE A 263 -0.28 13.26 13.21
N GLN A 264 0.82 12.77 12.65
CA GLN A 264 1.12 12.85 11.22
C GLN A 264 1.07 11.45 10.60
N PHE A 265 0.29 11.31 9.54
CA PHE A 265 0.19 10.11 8.71
C PHE A 265 0.88 10.35 7.37
N ASP A 266 1.77 9.44 6.98
CA ASP A 266 2.53 9.52 5.72
C ASP A 266 1.90 8.60 4.66
N LEU A 267 0.98 9.16 3.88
CA LEU A 267 0.21 8.43 2.87
C LEU A 267 1.01 8.16 1.58
N GLY A 268 2.12 8.85 1.33
CA GLY A 268 2.96 8.63 0.14
C GLY A 268 2.40 9.30 -1.12
N ASP A 269 2.57 8.73 -2.30
CA ASP A 269 2.18 9.42 -3.56
C ASP A 269 0.69 9.21 -3.88
N LEU A 270 0.01 10.24 -4.40
CA LEU A 270 -1.38 10.17 -4.85
C LEU A 270 -1.42 9.94 -6.36
N TYR A 271 -2.22 8.97 -6.80
CA TYR A 271 -2.37 8.59 -8.21
C TYR A 271 -3.72 9.04 -8.77
N ALA A 272 -3.85 9.17 -10.09
CA ALA A 272 -5.03 9.77 -10.73
C ALA A 272 -6.33 8.98 -10.46
N ALA A 273 -6.22 7.65 -10.43
CA ALA A 273 -7.37 6.74 -10.32
C ALA A 273 -7.47 6.02 -8.97
N GLU A 274 -6.59 6.35 -8.01
CA GLU A 274 -6.48 5.65 -6.73
C GLU A 274 -6.71 6.64 -5.57
N PRO A 275 -7.94 6.74 -5.04
CA PRO A 275 -8.19 7.57 -3.87
C PRO A 275 -7.51 6.93 -2.64
N LYS A 276 -6.93 7.76 -1.78
CA LYS A 276 -6.32 7.32 -0.52
C LYS A 276 -7.27 7.57 0.66
N PRO A 277 -7.85 6.52 1.26
CA PRO A 277 -8.67 6.66 2.44
C PRO A 277 -7.81 6.73 3.70
N LEU A 278 -8.23 7.57 4.64
CA LEU A 278 -7.75 7.58 6.02
C LEU A 278 -8.98 7.51 6.92
N LEU A 279 -9.12 6.39 7.64
CA LEU A 279 -10.23 6.14 8.55
C LEU A 279 -9.74 6.16 9.99
N LEU A 280 -10.34 7.03 10.79
CA LEU A 280 -9.99 7.27 12.19
C LEU A 280 -11.21 7.15 13.09
N GLU A 281 -11.03 6.58 14.26
CA GLU A 281 -12.00 6.64 15.36
C GLU A 281 -11.47 7.56 16.46
N LEU A 282 -12.25 8.58 16.80
CA LEU A 282 -11.93 9.60 17.78
C LEU A 282 -12.91 9.47 18.95
N PHE A 283 -12.41 9.54 20.18
CA PHE A 283 -13.24 9.55 21.37
C PHE A 283 -13.39 10.96 21.92
N VAL A 284 -14.64 11.36 22.11
CA VAL A 284 -15.04 12.64 22.72
C VAL A 284 -15.74 12.35 24.06
N PRO A 285 -15.18 12.78 25.21
CA PRO A 285 -15.83 12.60 26.50
C PRO A 285 -17.14 13.38 26.60
N VAL A 286 -18.17 12.82 27.26
CA VAL A 286 -19.47 13.52 27.47
C VAL A 286 -19.27 14.91 28.09
N ALA A 287 -18.38 15.03 29.08
CA ALA A 287 -18.10 16.31 29.74
C ALA A 287 -17.60 17.41 28.76
N ARG A 288 -16.95 17.02 27.66
CA ARG A 288 -16.54 17.97 26.61
C ARG A 288 -17.73 18.39 25.76
N VAL A 289 -18.61 17.46 25.42
CA VAL A 289 -19.83 17.75 24.65
C VAL A 289 -20.72 18.74 25.39
N GLU A 290 -20.97 18.51 26.68
CA GLU A 290 -21.78 19.41 27.52
C GLU A 290 -21.20 20.83 27.65
N SER A 291 -19.87 20.97 27.50
CA SER A 291 -19.20 22.28 27.58
C SER A 291 -19.33 23.10 26.30
N LEU A 292 -19.65 22.46 25.17
CA LEU A 292 -19.70 23.05 23.84
C LEU A 292 -21.16 23.13 23.38
N ASN A 293 -21.88 24.16 23.83
CA ASN A 293 -23.24 24.52 23.36
C ASN A 293 -23.21 24.96 21.88
N ALA A 294 -22.95 24.05 20.95
CA ALA A 294 -22.79 24.34 19.53
C ALA A 294 -23.53 23.32 18.66
N ASP A 295 -24.17 23.81 17.59
CA ASP A 295 -24.85 22.98 16.58
C ASP A 295 -23.88 22.00 15.86
N ALA A 296 -22.56 22.26 15.93
CA ALA A 296 -21.51 21.34 15.51
C ALA A 296 -20.31 21.46 16.45
N THR A 297 -19.97 20.37 17.14
CA THR A 297 -18.82 20.33 18.07
C THR A 297 -17.53 20.19 17.27
N PRO A 298 -16.52 21.08 17.45
CA PRO A 298 -15.19 20.88 16.87
C PRO A 298 -14.50 19.70 17.54
N ILE A 299 -13.96 18.78 16.74
CA ILE A 299 -13.35 17.53 17.22
C ILE A 299 -11.87 17.49 16.87
N ALA A 300 -11.53 17.88 15.64
CA ALA A 300 -10.15 17.94 15.18
C ALA A 300 -10.03 18.85 13.96
N THR A 301 -8.80 19.20 13.58
CA THR A 301 -8.46 19.77 12.28
C THR A 301 -7.46 18.88 11.57
N MET A 302 -7.80 18.42 10.37
CA MET A 302 -6.90 17.67 9.50
C MET A 302 -6.25 18.64 8.51
N SER A 303 -4.93 18.59 8.39
CA SER A 303 -4.17 19.33 7.38
C SER A 303 -3.59 18.35 6.39
N VAL A 304 -4.07 18.39 5.15
CA VAL A 304 -3.62 17.54 4.05
C VAL A 304 -2.60 18.31 3.22
N ALA A 305 -1.37 17.82 3.14
CA ALA A 305 -0.27 18.48 2.43
C ALA A 305 0.35 17.53 1.40
N ALA A 306 0.58 18.01 0.18
CA ALA A 306 1.28 17.27 -0.86
C ALA A 306 1.93 18.20 -1.89
N ASP A 307 2.92 17.67 -2.59
CA ASP A 307 3.55 18.30 -3.76
C ASP A 307 2.74 17.91 -5.01
N VAL A 308 1.79 18.75 -5.44
CA VAL A 308 0.83 18.45 -6.51
C VAL A 308 1.43 18.78 -7.88
N ILE A 309 1.34 17.84 -8.82
CA ILE A 309 1.80 17.99 -10.19
C ILE A 309 0.74 18.75 -11.00
N THR A 310 1.12 19.89 -11.56
CA THR A 310 0.23 20.76 -12.33
C THR A 310 0.14 20.31 -13.79
N ALA A 311 -0.89 20.80 -14.51
CA ALA A 311 -1.09 20.46 -15.93
C ALA A 311 0.05 20.93 -16.85
N SER A 312 0.86 21.90 -16.41
CA SER A 312 2.05 22.36 -17.14
C SER A 312 3.30 21.51 -16.84
N GLY A 313 3.18 20.44 -16.04
CA GLY A 313 4.30 19.60 -15.60
C GLY A 313 5.15 20.22 -14.48
N GLY A 314 4.68 21.31 -13.86
CA GLY A 314 5.29 21.88 -12.66
C GLY A 314 4.79 21.20 -11.39
N VAL A 315 5.29 21.63 -10.23
CA VAL A 315 4.75 21.23 -8.93
C VAL A 315 4.48 22.42 -8.07
N GLU A 316 3.40 22.32 -7.33
CA GLU A 316 2.97 23.28 -6.33
C GLU A 316 2.70 22.55 -5.01
N GLN A 317 3.20 23.12 -3.91
CA GLN A 317 2.80 22.64 -2.59
C GLN A 317 1.33 23.02 -2.35
N GLN A 318 0.46 22.03 -2.23
CA GLN A 318 -0.93 22.24 -1.86
C GLN A 318 -1.12 21.82 -0.41
N VAL A 319 -1.69 22.71 0.40
CA VAL A 319 -2.13 22.41 1.77
C VAL A 319 -3.64 22.69 1.86
N SER A 320 -4.40 21.75 2.40
CA SER A 320 -5.84 21.88 2.59
C SER A 320 -6.19 21.56 4.04
N HIS A 321 -6.93 22.47 4.68
CA HIS A 321 -7.40 22.30 6.05
C HIS A 321 -8.84 21.81 6.03
N VAL A 322 -9.08 20.65 6.64
CA VAL A 322 -10.37 19.97 6.68
C VAL A 322 -10.79 19.88 8.15
N PRO A 323 -11.75 20.73 8.60
CA PRO A 323 -12.26 20.65 9.96
C PRO A 323 -13.09 19.37 10.13
N VAL A 324 -12.88 18.69 11.25
CA VAL A 324 -13.68 17.54 11.68
C VAL A 324 -14.61 18.03 12.78
N ALA A 325 -15.91 18.05 12.47
CA ALA A 325 -16.96 18.44 13.40
C ALA A 325 -18.18 17.55 13.21
N SER A 326 -18.96 17.35 14.28
CA SER A 326 -20.19 16.55 14.25
C SER A 326 -21.22 17.17 15.20
N PRO A 327 -22.53 17.15 14.86
CA PRO A 327 -23.59 17.48 15.82
C PRO A 327 -23.69 16.33 16.82
N LEU A 328 -22.94 16.44 17.92
CA LEU A 328 -22.86 15.39 18.95
C LEU A 328 -24.12 15.29 19.81
N GLU A 329 -25.06 16.22 19.64
CA GLU A 329 -26.38 16.19 20.25
C GLU A 329 -27.41 15.64 19.23
N GLY A 330 -27.98 14.47 19.49
CA GLY A 330 -29.02 13.90 18.64
C GLY A 330 -29.02 12.37 18.58
N PRO A 331 -29.93 11.78 17.77
CA PRO A 331 -29.91 10.36 17.49
C PRO A 331 -28.60 9.98 16.78
N GLN A 332 -28.13 8.76 17.02
CA GLN A 332 -26.95 8.21 16.34
C GLN A 332 -27.12 8.37 14.83
N HIS A 333 -26.13 9.01 14.21
CA HIS A 333 -26.02 9.13 12.78
C HIS A 333 -24.96 8.15 12.31
N LEU A 334 -25.34 7.20 11.46
CA LEU A 334 -24.45 6.19 10.88
C LEU A 334 -24.34 6.47 9.38
N GLU A 335 -23.12 6.66 8.89
CA GLU A 335 -22.85 6.85 7.47
C GLU A 335 -22.53 5.50 6.83
N GLN A 336 -23.31 5.06 5.85
CA GLN A 336 -23.15 3.76 5.20
C GLN A 336 -21.73 3.56 4.64
N GLU A 337 -21.15 4.61 4.06
CA GLU A 337 -19.79 4.59 3.51
C GLU A 337 -18.72 4.39 4.60
N ILE A 338 -18.94 4.93 5.80
CA ILE A 338 -18.04 4.74 6.95
C ILE A 338 -18.20 3.33 7.51
N GLU A 339 -19.43 2.85 7.69
CA GLU A 339 -19.70 1.49 8.15
C GLU A 339 -19.01 0.45 7.25
N ARG A 340 -19.15 0.61 5.93
CA ARG A 340 -18.44 -0.21 4.95
C ARG A 340 -16.94 -0.18 5.13
N ALA A 341 -16.36 1.02 5.26
CA ALA A 341 -14.93 1.19 5.41
C ALA A 341 -14.41 0.52 6.70
N VAL A 342 -15.16 0.62 7.80
CA VAL A 342 -14.86 -0.06 9.08
C VAL A 342 -14.91 -1.58 8.90
N LEU A 343 -15.93 -2.11 8.23
CA LEU A 343 -16.06 -3.54 7.98
C LEU A 343 -14.90 -4.09 7.13
N LEU A 344 -14.52 -3.38 6.08
CA LEU A 344 -13.38 -3.75 5.24
C LEU A 344 -12.05 -3.68 6.00
N ALA A 345 -11.86 -2.66 6.85
CA ALA A 345 -10.68 -2.56 7.71
C ALA A 345 -10.60 -3.70 8.74
N HIS A 346 -11.72 -4.04 9.37
CA HIS A 346 -11.81 -5.19 10.28
C HIS A 346 -11.54 -6.52 9.56
N ALA A 347 -12.08 -6.68 8.35
CA ALA A 347 -11.80 -7.83 7.50
C ALA A 347 -10.30 -7.96 7.19
N ALA A 348 -9.64 -6.86 6.82
CA ALA A 348 -8.19 -6.84 6.60
C ALA A 348 -7.40 -7.23 7.86
N LYS A 349 -7.73 -6.64 9.02
CA LYS A 349 -7.10 -6.98 10.31
C LYS A 349 -7.32 -8.44 10.71
N ALA A 350 -8.51 -8.99 10.44
CA ALA A 350 -8.82 -10.39 10.69
C ALA A 350 -7.95 -11.33 9.83
N ARG A 351 -7.70 -10.97 8.56
CA ARG A 351 -6.77 -11.70 7.68
C ARG A 351 -5.37 -11.76 8.28
N GLU A 352 -4.85 -10.61 8.69
CA GLU A 352 -3.52 -10.53 9.27
C GLU A 352 -3.42 -11.31 10.58
N ALA A 353 -4.38 -11.14 11.49
CA ALA A 353 -4.41 -11.84 12.76
C ALA A 353 -4.48 -13.37 12.58
N ALA A 354 -5.33 -13.85 11.66
CA ALA A 354 -5.41 -15.29 11.38
C ALA A 354 -4.11 -15.83 10.75
N ALA A 355 -3.48 -15.08 9.85
CA ALA A 355 -2.19 -15.47 9.28
C ALA A 355 -1.09 -15.56 10.36
N GLN A 356 -1.08 -14.64 11.32
CA GLN A 356 -0.17 -14.68 12.47
C GLN A 356 -0.45 -15.88 13.39
N LEU A 357 -1.72 -16.13 13.72
CA LEU A 357 -2.16 -17.28 14.52
C LEU A 357 -1.77 -18.62 13.87
N GLN A 358 -1.93 -18.72 12.55
CA GLN A 358 -1.49 -19.88 11.79
C GLN A 358 0.02 -20.10 11.88
N ARG A 359 0.83 -19.03 11.75
CA ARG A 359 2.31 -19.14 11.86
C ARG A 359 2.75 -19.67 13.22
N VAL A 360 2.01 -19.37 14.29
CA VAL A 360 2.29 -19.91 15.64
C VAL A 360 1.61 -21.24 15.92
N GLY A 361 0.94 -21.84 14.92
CA GLY A 361 0.31 -23.15 14.99
C GLY A 361 -1.09 -23.17 15.63
N ASP A 362 -1.70 -22.01 15.87
CA ASP A 362 -3.03 -21.89 16.46
C ASP A 362 -4.12 -21.79 15.37
N ALA A 363 -4.31 -22.91 14.67
CA ALA A 363 -5.29 -23.02 13.59
C ALA A 363 -6.74 -22.83 14.09
N GLU A 364 -7.03 -23.18 15.35
CA GLU A 364 -8.36 -23.01 15.91
C GLU A 364 -8.70 -21.53 16.12
N ALA A 365 -7.77 -20.76 16.69
CA ALA A 365 -7.95 -19.32 16.84
C ALA A 365 -8.02 -18.63 15.46
N ALA A 366 -7.17 -19.01 14.51
CA ALA A 366 -7.20 -18.47 13.15
C ALA A 366 -8.56 -18.69 12.47
N ARG A 367 -9.12 -19.90 12.60
CA ARG A 367 -10.47 -20.22 12.12
C ARG A 367 -11.54 -19.36 12.79
N ASN A 368 -11.48 -19.21 14.11
CA ASN A 368 -12.48 -18.45 14.86
C ASN A 368 -12.47 -16.97 14.46
N VAL A 369 -11.29 -16.38 14.23
CA VAL A 369 -11.14 -15.01 13.73
C VAL A 369 -11.78 -14.85 12.35
N MET A 370 -11.51 -15.77 11.42
CA MET A 370 -12.10 -15.74 10.07
C MET A 370 -13.63 -15.85 10.10
N ARG A 371 -14.16 -16.78 10.89
CA ARG A 371 -15.61 -16.93 11.07
C ARG A 371 -16.26 -15.67 11.63
N ALA A 372 -15.68 -15.09 12.68
CA ALA A 372 -16.20 -13.87 13.27
C ALA A 372 -16.21 -12.71 12.26
N ALA A 373 -15.19 -12.60 11.42
CA ALA A 373 -15.14 -11.61 10.35
C ALA A 373 -16.21 -11.84 9.27
N SER A 374 -16.41 -13.09 8.82
CA SER A 374 -17.49 -13.46 7.89
C SER A 374 -18.88 -13.13 8.45
N GLU A 375 -19.12 -13.49 9.72
CA GLU A 375 -20.37 -13.21 10.42
C GLU A 375 -20.63 -11.70 10.53
N ALA A 376 -19.60 -10.89 10.82
CA ALA A 376 -19.70 -9.44 10.86
C ALA A 376 -20.04 -8.82 9.49
N LEU A 377 -19.40 -9.29 8.41
CA LEU A 377 -19.71 -8.84 7.04
C LEU A 377 -21.16 -9.17 6.66
N ARG A 378 -21.63 -10.38 6.98
CA ARG A 378 -22.99 -10.86 6.68
C ARG A 378 -24.08 -10.12 7.46
N ALA A 379 -23.76 -9.64 8.67
CA ALA A 379 -24.68 -8.90 9.52
C ALA A 379 -24.93 -7.46 9.04
N SER A 380 -24.08 -6.92 8.15
CA SER A 380 -24.22 -5.56 7.66
C SER A 380 -25.44 -5.40 6.75
N PRO A 381 -26.20 -4.28 6.85
CA PRO A 381 -27.28 -3.97 5.92
C PRO A 381 -26.83 -3.93 4.45
N GLU A 382 -25.61 -3.46 4.18
CA GLU A 382 -25.07 -3.34 2.81
C GLU A 382 -24.83 -4.72 2.16
N PHE A 383 -24.61 -5.78 2.95
CA PHE A 383 -24.44 -7.15 2.44
C PHE A 383 -25.63 -7.60 1.58
N GLN A 384 -26.83 -7.12 1.93
CA GLN A 384 -28.08 -7.43 1.22
C GLN A 384 -28.26 -6.60 -0.06
N SER A 385 -27.44 -5.56 -0.28
CA SER A 385 -27.50 -4.72 -1.48
C SER A 385 -26.97 -5.50 -2.70
N PRO A 386 -27.70 -5.55 -3.83
CA PRO A 386 -27.27 -6.30 -5.01
C PRO A 386 -25.93 -5.84 -5.59
N ALA A 387 -25.74 -4.53 -5.76
CA ALA A 387 -24.52 -3.97 -6.35
C ALA A 387 -23.47 -3.65 -5.29
N GLU A 388 -23.87 -2.98 -4.20
CA GLU A 388 -22.94 -2.45 -3.20
C GLU A 388 -22.39 -3.57 -2.30
N GLY A 389 -23.20 -4.59 -2.01
CA GLY A 389 -22.83 -5.74 -1.21
C GLY A 389 -21.97 -6.79 -1.93
N LEU A 390 -21.69 -6.64 -3.24
CA LEU A 390 -20.94 -7.65 -4.00
C LEU A 390 -19.53 -7.88 -3.42
N ALA A 391 -18.83 -6.81 -3.04
CA ALA A 391 -17.50 -6.91 -2.44
C ALA A 391 -17.56 -7.60 -1.07
N LEU A 392 -18.53 -7.23 -0.22
CA LEU A 392 -18.71 -7.82 1.10
C LEU A 392 -19.08 -9.31 1.02
N ARG A 393 -19.90 -9.71 0.04
CA ARG A 393 -20.23 -11.12 -0.22
C ARG A 393 -19.00 -11.92 -0.64
N ARG A 394 -18.20 -11.40 -1.57
CA ARG A 394 -16.96 -12.04 -2.00
C ARG A 394 -15.99 -12.22 -0.83
N ASP A 395 -15.80 -11.20 -0.01
CA ASP A 395 -14.93 -11.27 1.17
C ASP A 395 -15.45 -12.29 2.21
N ALA A 396 -16.76 -12.33 2.46
CA ALA A 396 -17.35 -13.30 3.38
C ALA A 396 -17.21 -14.74 2.89
N GLU A 397 -17.40 -15.00 1.59
CA GLU A 397 -17.17 -16.31 0.98
C GLU A 397 -15.70 -16.73 1.08
N GLU A 398 -14.76 -15.81 0.84
CA GLU A 398 -13.32 -16.06 1.02
C GLU A 398 -12.97 -16.40 2.48
N PHE A 399 -13.58 -15.70 3.45
CA PHE A 399 -13.40 -15.99 4.87
C PHE A 399 -13.95 -17.33 5.31
N ASP A 400 -15.11 -17.75 4.79
CA ASP A 400 -15.65 -19.07 5.06
C ASP A 400 -14.73 -20.16 4.51
N ALA A 401 -14.24 -19.99 3.27
CA ALA A 401 -13.29 -20.92 2.67
C ALA A 401 -11.98 -21.02 3.47
N LEU A 402 -11.40 -19.88 3.89
CA LEU A 402 -10.19 -19.86 4.72
C LEU A 402 -10.43 -20.52 6.10
N ALA A 403 -11.58 -20.27 6.71
CA ALA A 403 -11.95 -20.91 7.98
C ALA A 403 -12.05 -22.44 7.84
N GLU A 404 -12.62 -22.94 6.74
CA GLU A 404 -12.68 -24.38 6.45
C GLU A 404 -11.29 -24.99 6.24
N GLN A 405 -10.39 -24.28 5.55
CA GLN A 405 -9.00 -24.72 5.36
C GLN A 405 -8.26 -24.87 6.70
N TYR A 406 -8.39 -23.88 7.59
CA TYR A 406 -7.82 -23.97 8.95
C TYR A 406 -8.40 -25.14 9.75
N ALA A 407 -9.68 -25.51 9.54
CA ALA A 407 -10.31 -26.62 10.25
C ALA A 407 -9.78 -28.01 9.86
N HIS A 408 -9.36 -28.19 8.62
CA HIS A 408 -8.94 -29.50 8.11
C HIS A 408 -7.45 -29.78 8.28
N GLY A 409 -6.68 -28.86 8.85
CA GLY A 409 -5.21 -28.95 8.87
C GLY A 409 -4.62 -29.05 7.46
N ALA A 410 -5.42 -28.76 6.43
CA ALA A 410 -5.07 -28.81 5.03
C ALA A 410 -4.37 -27.51 4.65
N PHE A 411 -3.28 -27.24 5.34
CA PHE A 411 -2.20 -26.41 4.82
C PHE A 411 -1.00 -27.35 4.69
N SER A 412 -0.95 -28.10 3.57
CA SER A 412 0.35 -28.30 2.97
C SER A 412 0.95 -26.91 2.74
N GLU A 413 2.28 -26.78 2.74
CA GLU A 413 3.01 -25.55 2.36
C GLU A 413 2.72 -25.10 0.90
N LEU A 414 1.65 -25.60 0.28
CA LEU A 414 1.15 -25.34 -1.05
C LEU A 414 -0.27 -24.77 -0.95
N GLU A 415 -0.37 -23.51 -1.36
CA GLU A 415 -1.55 -22.84 -1.92
C GLU A 415 -2.71 -22.43 -1.00
N ALA A 416 -2.76 -21.12 -0.74
CA ALA A 416 -3.96 -20.32 -0.96
C ALA A 416 -3.57 -19.05 -1.74
N ALA A 417 -2.94 -19.21 -2.90
CA ALA A 417 -2.77 -18.13 -3.86
C ALA A 417 -3.95 -18.21 -4.87
N PRO A 418 -4.77 -17.16 -5.02
CA PRO A 418 -5.83 -17.19 -6.02
C PRO A 418 -5.22 -17.27 -7.43
N SER A 419 -5.89 -17.99 -8.33
CA SER A 419 -5.56 -18.16 -9.78
C SER A 419 -5.44 -16.87 -10.61
N GLN A 420 -5.41 -15.71 -9.97
CA GLN A 420 -5.31 -14.39 -10.59
C GLN A 420 -4.26 -13.57 -9.85
N ALA A 421 -3.45 -12.85 -10.62
CA ALA A 421 -2.58 -11.80 -10.12
C ALA A 421 -3.33 -10.86 -9.15
N ARG A 422 -2.70 -10.53 -8.02
CA ARG A 422 -3.33 -9.71 -6.97
C ARG A 422 -2.32 -8.75 -6.35
N ARG A 423 -2.78 -7.54 -6.03
CA ARG A 423 -2.10 -6.62 -5.13
C ARG A 423 -2.18 -7.16 -3.71
N MET A 424 -1.02 -7.39 -3.10
CA MET A 424 -0.87 -7.99 -1.78
C MET A 424 -1.17 -7.00 -0.65
N ASN A 425 -0.83 -5.72 -0.83
CA ASN A 425 -1.10 -4.68 0.16
C ASN A 425 -2.29 -3.79 -0.27
N THR A 426 -3.26 -3.63 0.64
CA THR A 426 -4.38 -2.70 0.48
C THR A 426 -3.98 -1.36 1.08
N ARG A 427 -3.33 -0.52 0.26
CA ARG A 427 -3.07 0.88 0.57
C ARG A 427 -4.18 1.76 0.04
#